data_AF-A0A5J5HES3-F1
#
_entry.id   AF-A0A5J5HES3-F1
#
_cell.length_a   1.000
_cell.length_b   1.000
_cell.length_c   1.000
_cell.angle_alpha   90.00
_cell.angle_beta   90.00
_cell.angle_gamma   90.00
#
_symmetry.space_group_name_H-M   'P 1'
#
loop_
_entity.id
_entity.type
_entity.pdbx_description
1 polymer ?
#
loop_
_entity_poly.entity_id
_entity_poly.type
_entity_poly.pdbx_seq_one_letter_code
_entity_poly.pdbx_strand_id
1 'polypeptide(L)'
;MKQFTLEQFINEFGTDKQKQALIDGKGNVNKRTLDSVKKEASRFYEKDSITVEGRGTKRVITCAKEKDVATEKDDGRASNGAWSISYTKNLDVVVVSVLEQGLEKSTAQTLANWALDFGVITEKMHDLLLSRHHEGLRETYVNDLKDNSIIKENEDRIVDDFVQTVKELTNQVAGTLKRMEKAGIIEYYPVFKGHIAETDETINLHEDVYKQVVALKRRLMERYDVSEWYLMTYKNSKKTVKFNEEYLEQLAFVEDENGKVLGLDYYYTTYAVILKARKKKIIAYLKKYNKEVIEQFKQDEQKFLAENEQQFHDKRKEHVIDNAQKKAEKFLEPKPFKIANEVFGGKPVVRTPTINDYEFDSDYYALYFDGLYANRIGQLQEYYGQTFK
;
A
#
# COMPACT_ATOMS: atom_id res chain seq x y z
N MET A 1 -26.47 22.15 31.79
CA MET A 1 -26.40 20.73 32.17
C MET A 1 -27.59 20.01 31.56
N LYS A 2 -27.35 18.99 30.72
CA LYS A 2 -28.41 18.16 30.11
C LYS A 2 -28.32 16.74 30.69
N GLN A 3 -29.48 16.13 30.93
CA GLN A 3 -29.57 14.75 31.42
C GLN A 3 -30.38 13.93 30.42
N PHE A 4 -29.90 12.72 30.16
CA PHE A 4 -30.52 11.77 29.25
C PHE A 4 -30.74 10.44 29.97
N THR A 5 -31.87 9.80 29.69
CA THR A 5 -31.98 8.35 29.89
C THR A 5 -31.06 7.61 28.91
N LEU A 6 -30.73 6.35 29.20
CA LEU A 6 -29.93 5.52 28.30
C LEU A 6 -30.50 5.46 26.87
N GLU A 7 -31.82 5.34 26.77
CA GLU A 7 -32.53 5.30 25.49
C GLU A 7 -32.41 6.63 24.73
N GLN A 8 -32.70 7.74 25.39
CA GLN A 8 -32.57 9.07 24.78
C GLN A 8 -31.13 9.33 24.31
N PHE A 9 -30.15 8.98 25.14
CA PHE A 9 -28.74 9.19 24.80
C PHE A 9 -28.29 8.39 23.58
N ILE A 10 -28.75 7.15 23.44
CA ILE A 10 -28.43 6.31 22.28
C ILE A 10 -29.21 6.72 21.04
N ASN A 11 -30.45 7.19 21.19
CA ASN A 11 -31.23 7.69 20.06
C ASN A 11 -30.63 8.98 19.48
N GLU A 12 -30.10 9.85 20.35
CA GLU A 12 -29.50 11.13 19.98
C GLU A 12 -28.10 10.95 19.35
N PHE A 13 -27.22 10.15 19.96
CA PHE A 13 -25.80 10.08 19.57
C PHE A 13 -25.38 8.72 18.98
N GLY A 14 -26.27 7.74 18.92
CA GLY A 14 -25.97 6.38 18.44
C GLY A 14 -26.26 6.17 16.96
N THR A 15 -25.52 5.23 16.36
CA THR A 15 -25.80 4.69 15.02
C THR A 15 -26.97 3.71 15.03
N ASP A 16 -27.54 3.41 13.86
CA ASP A 16 -28.67 2.47 13.76
C ASP A 16 -28.37 1.08 14.36
N LYS A 17 -27.13 0.60 14.22
CA LYS A 17 -26.69 -0.65 14.87
C LYS A 17 -26.73 -0.58 16.40
N GLN A 18 -26.42 0.59 16.97
CA GLN A 18 -26.42 0.79 18.42
C GLN A 18 -27.84 0.99 18.95
N LYS A 19 -28.72 1.61 18.16
CA LYS A 19 -30.17 1.66 18.42
C LYS A 19 -30.77 0.25 18.39
N GLN A 20 -30.39 -0.58 17.41
CA GLN A 20 -30.82 -1.97 17.36
C GLN A 20 -30.33 -2.77 18.57
N ALA A 21 -29.06 -2.60 18.97
CA ALA A 21 -28.53 -3.24 20.17
C ALA A 21 -29.26 -2.86 21.46
N LEU A 22 -29.84 -1.66 21.53
CA LEU A 22 -30.68 -1.23 22.64
C LEU A 22 -32.03 -1.99 22.65
N ILE A 23 -32.63 -2.20 21.47
CA ILE A 23 -33.87 -2.98 21.30
C ILE A 23 -33.62 -4.44 21.68
N ASP A 24 -32.59 -5.06 21.11
CA ASP A 24 -32.22 -6.46 21.35
C ASP A 24 -31.87 -6.71 22.83
N GLY A 25 -31.24 -5.72 23.47
CA GLY A 25 -30.87 -5.73 24.88
C GLY A 25 -31.99 -5.33 25.86
N LYS A 26 -33.25 -5.24 25.40
CA LYS A 26 -34.43 -4.84 26.20
C LYS A 26 -34.22 -3.53 26.96
N GLY A 27 -33.71 -2.51 26.27
CA GLY A 27 -33.46 -1.16 26.82
C GLY A 27 -32.11 -1.01 27.52
N ASN A 28 -31.20 -1.98 27.40
CA ASN A 28 -29.84 -1.90 27.93
C ASN A 28 -28.81 -2.19 26.84
N VAL A 29 -27.59 -1.67 27.02
CA VAL A 29 -26.45 -1.96 26.14
C VAL A 29 -25.20 -2.33 26.94
N ASN A 30 -24.33 -3.10 26.32
CA ASN A 30 -23.03 -3.44 26.89
C ASN A 30 -22.13 -2.19 27.01
N LYS A 31 -21.08 -2.30 27.84
CA LYS A 31 -20.16 -1.19 28.12
C LYS A 31 -19.50 -0.63 26.84
N ARG A 32 -19.08 -1.51 25.93
CA ARG A 32 -18.39 -1.13 24.68
C ARG A 32 -19.28 -0.27 23.79
N THR A 33 -20.56 -0.62 23.67
CA THR A 33 -21.55 0.16 22.91
C THR A 33 -21.75 1.52 23.57
N LEU A 34 -21.95 1.57 24.89
CA LEU A 34 -22.12 2.83 25.60
C LEU A 34 -20.88 3.74 25.49
N ASP A 35 -19.68 3.20 25.66
CA ASP A 35 -18.42 3.95 25.53
C ASP A 35 -18.26 4.53 24.11
N SER A 36 -18.67 3.78 23.08
CA SER A 36 -18.67 4.26 21.70
C SER A 36 -19.64 5.43 21.48
N VAL A 37 -20.84 5.39 22.08
CA VAL A 37 -21.82 6.49 21.99
C VAL A 37 -21.35 7.70 22.79
N LYS A 38 -20.71 7.50 23.95
CA LYS A 38 -20.04 8.59 24.70
C LYS A 38 -18.95 9.27 23.88
N LYS A 39 -18.20 8.52 23.06
CA LYS A 39 -17.20 9.10 22.15
C LYS A 39 -17.87 10.02 21.12
N GLU A 40 -19.00 9.63 20.56
CA GLU A 40 -19.76 10.48 19.62
C GLU A 40 -20.31 11.73 20.33
N ALA A 41 -20.91 11.57 21.52
CA ALA A 41 -21.41 12.69 22.33
C ALA A 41 -20.29 13.67 22.74
N SER A 42 -19.05 13.19 22.93
CA SER A 42 -17.89 14.03 23.23
C SER A 42 -17.50 14.98 22.08
N ARG A 43 -18.14 14.87 20.92
CA ARG A 43 -18.04 15.88 19.86
C ARG A 43 -18.73 17.17 20.22
N PHE A 44 -19.84 17.07 20.97
CA PHE A 44 -20.71 18.17 21.35
C PHE A 44 -20.50 18.60 22.81
N TYR A 45 -20.01 17.70 23.67
CA TYR A 45 -19.76 17.97 25.09
C TYR A 45 -18.29 17.73 25.47
N GLU A 46 -17.77 18.41 26.50
CA GLU A 46 -16.47 18.07 27.07
C GLU A 46 -16.48 16.63 27.59
N LYS A 47 -15.46 15.82 27.24
CA LYS A 47 -15.41 14.39 27.55
C LYS A 47 -15.54 14.10 29.05
N ASP A 48 -14.85 14.89 29.87
CA ASP A 48 -14.84 14.75 31.33
C ASP A 48 -16.14 15.23 31.98
N SER A 49 -17.01 15.90 31.21
CA SER A 49 -18.33 16.35 31.65
C SER A 49 -19.43 15.31 31.41
N ILE A 50 -19.13 14.18 30.76
CA ILE A 50 -20.08 13.10 30.47
C ILE A 50 -19.98 12.00 31.55
N THR A 51 -20.83 12.09 32.56
CA THR A 51 -20.91 11.10 33.64
C THR A 51 -22.07 10.14 33.43
N VAL A 52 -21.94 8.93 33.97
CA VAL A 52 -22.99 7.89 33.90
C VAL A 52 -23.22 7.38 35.31
N GLU A 53 -24.45 7.49 35.77
CA GLU A 53 -24.89 6.99 37.07
C GLU A 53 -25.95 5.90 36.89
N GLY A 54 -26.07 4.98 37.85
CA GLY A 54 -27.02 3.87 37.80
C GLY A 54 -26.53 2.62 37.04
N ARG A 55 -27.41 1.62 36.92
CA ARG A 55 -27.12 0.31 36.29
C ARG A 55 -28.27 -0.14 35.39
N GLY A 56 -27.92 -0.93 34.36
CA GLY A 56 -28.89 -1.49 33.42
C GLY A 56 -29.66 -0.42 32.65
N THR A 57 -30.98 -0.59 32.58
CA THR A 57 -31.92 0.33 31.91
C THR A 57 -32.06 1.67 32.66
N LYS A 58 -31.77 1.70 33.97
CA LYS A 58 -31.90 2.89 34.84
C LYS A 58 -30.67 3.80 34.82
N ARG A 59 -29.82 3.71 33.79
CA ARG A 59 -28.66 4.59 33.67
C ARG A 59 -29.09 6.01 33.31
N VAL A 60 -28.54 6.99 34.01
CA VAL A 60 -28.70 8.42 33.72
C VAL A 60 -27.35 8.94 33.24
N ILE A 61 -27.35 9.55 32.05
CA ILE A 61 -26.17 10.14 31.45
C ILE A 61 -26.28 11.66 31.57
N THR A 62 -25.34 12.26 32.30
CA THR A 62 -25.29 13.71 32.48
C THR A 62 -24.19 14.29 31.60
N CYS A 63 -24.53 15.31 30.83
CA CYS A 63 -23.62 16.11 30.02
C CYS A 63 -23.59 17.54 30.58
N ALA A 64 -22.53 17.88 31.33
CA ALA A 64 -22.50 19.14 32.08
C ALA A 64 -22.04 20.34 31.24
N LYS A 65 -21.12 20.15 30.29
CA LYS A 65 -20.50 21.24 29.51
C LYS A 65 -20.61 21.01 28.01
N GLU A 66 -21.45 21.79 27.36
CA GLU A 66 -21.61 21.83 25.89
C GLU A 66 -20.49 22.68 25.28
N LYS A 67 -19.98 22.27 24.12
CA LYS A 67 -18.95 22.98 23.37
C LYS A 67 -19.60 24.01 22.46
N ASP A 68 -18.96 25.17 22.31
CA ASP A 68 -19.41 26.21 21.36
C ASP A 68 -19.30 25.77 19.90
N VAL A 69 -18.36 24.86 19.60
CA VAL A 69 -18.17 24.28 18.27
C VAL A 69 -18.00 22.77 18.38
N ALA A 70 -18.79 22.02 17.60
CA ALA A 70 -18.67 20.57 17.54
C ALA A 70 -17.30 20.16 16.98
N THR A 71 -16.57 19.30 17.70
CA THR A 71 -15.29 18.80 17.20
C THR A 71 -15.53 17.81 16.06
N GLU A 72 -14.68 17.86 15.03
CA GLU A 72 -14.68 16.89 13.94
C GLU A 72 -14.61 15.45 14.49
N LYS A 73 -15.24 14.53 13.77
CA LYS A 73 -15.28 13.14 14.16
C LYS A 73 -13.86 12.58 14.13
N ASP A 74 -13.34 12.23 15.30
CA ASP A 74 -12.06 11.51 15.42
C ASP A 74 -12.24 10.07 14.92
N ASP A 75 -12.13 9.91 13.60
CA ASP A 75 -12.15 8.62 12.94
C ASP A 75 -10.79 7.92 13.12
N GLY A 76 -10.72 7.05 14.11
CA GLY A 76 -9.59 6.14 14.32
C GLY A 76 -9.40 5.12 13.18
N ARG A 77 -10.30 5.07 12.18
CA ARG A 77 -10.17 4.20 11.00
C ARG A 77 -9.28 4.79 9.92
N ALA A 78 -8.89 6.07 10.00
CA ALA A 78 -7.85 6.63 9.13
C ALA A 78 -6.54 5.82 9.20
N SER A 79 -6.35 5.05 10.28
CA SER A 79 -5.20 4.20 10.53
C SER A 79 -5.49 2.69 10.52
N ASN A 80 -6.56 2.21 9.87
CA ASN A 80 -6.86 0.77 9.75
C ASN A 80 -5.62 -0.01 9.28
N GLY A 81 -4.84 -0.57 10.22
CA GLY A 81 -3.62 -1.34 9.94
C GLY A 81 -2.41 -0.55 9.42
N ALA A 82 -2.52 0.75 9.12
CA ALA A 82 -1.45 1.54 8.48
C ALA A 82 -0.12 1.54 9.26
N TRP A 83 -0.17 1.30 10.58
CA TRP A 83 1.00 1.14 11.45
C TRP A 83 1.04 -0.18 12.21
N SER A 84 0.35 -1.21 11.70
CA SER A 84 0.54 -2.59 12.16
C SER A 84 1.95 -3.09 11.86
N ILE A 85 2.58 -2.53 10.83
CA ILE A 85 3.96 -2.77 10.43
C ILE A 85 4.83 -1.66 11.04
N SER A 86 5.77 -2.02 11.91
CA SER A 86 6.47 -1.09 12.81
C SER A 86 7.23 0.03 12.10
N TYR A 87 7.84 -0.23 10.94
CA TYR A 87 8.66 0.75 10.20
C TYR A 87 7.85 1.81 9.44
N THR A 88 6.57 1.57 9.17
CA THR A 88 5.73 2.51 8.39
C THR A 88 5.54 3.86 9.11
N LYS A 89 5.75 3.91 10.43
CA LYS A 89 5.78 5.16 11.20
C LYS A 89 7.03 5.99 10.90
N ASN A 90 8.17 5.33 10.74
CA ASN A 90 9.43 5.96 10.38
C ASN A 90 9.39 6.45 8.92
N LEU A 91 8.65 5.76 8.04
CA LEU A 91 8.45 6.18 6.65
C LEU A 91 7.83 7.58 6.51
N ASP A 92 6.89 7.96 7.38
CA ASP A 92 6.31 9.32 7.36
C ASP A 92 7.36 10.39 7.67
N VAL A 93 8.28 10.09 8.59
CA VAL A 93 9.39 10.98 8.95
C VAL A 93 10.35 11.12 7.77
N VAL A 94 10.72 9.99 7.14
CA VAL A 94 11.62 9.96 5.98
C VAL A 94 11.06 10.77 4.81
N VAL A 95 9.78 10.59 4.47
CA VAL A 95 9.13 11.34 3.39
C VAL A 95 9.10 12.84 3.67
N VAL A 96 8.67 13.24 4.88
CA VAL A 96 8.65 14.66 5.27
C VAL A 96 10.05 15.26 5.23
N SER A 97 11.05 14.53 5.72
CA SER A 97 12.45 14.97 5.77
C SER A 97 12.99 15.37 4.40
N VAL A 98 12.80 14.49 3.41
CA VAL A 98 13.25 14.73 2.03
C VAL A 98 12.56 15.97 1.45
N LEU A 99 11.24 16.08 1.64
CA LEU A 99 10.45 17.20 1.14
C LEU A 99 10.75 18.53 1.87
N GLU A 100 11.06 18.53 3.17
CA GLU A 100 11.45 19.74 3.91
C GLU A 100 12.84 20.23 3.49
N GLN A 101 13.73 19.31 3.10
CA GLN A 101 15.08 19.63 2.63
C GLN A 101 15.14 19.95 1.14
N GLY A 102 14.08 19.67 0.37
CA GLY A 102 14.04 19.85 -1.08
C GLY A 102 15.01 18.92 -1.81
N LEU A 103 15.17 17.69 -1.31
CA LEU A 103 16.09 16.69 -1.86
C LEU A 103 15.48 15.88 -3.01
N GLU A 104 14.19 16.05 -3.30
CA GLU A 104 13.55 15.43 -4.45
C GLU A 104 14.11 15.94 -5.78
N LYS A 105 14.28 15.04 -6.76
CA LYS A 105 14.82 15.37 -8.08
C LYS A 105 13.78 16.05 -8.98
N SER A 106 12.50 15.79 -8.76
CA SER A 106 11.39 16.30 -9.55
C SER A 106 10.13 16.40 -8.70
N THR A 107 9.31 17.43 -8.98
CA THR A 107 8.02 17.62 -8.33
C THR A 107 6.96 16.62 -8.80
N ALA A 108 7.15 15.96 -9.95
CA ALA A 108 6.28 14.91 -10.46
C ALA A 108 7.06 13.76 -11.09
N GLN A 109 6.92 12.55 -10.53
CA GLN A 109 7.66 11.36 -10.97
C GLN A 109 6.94 10.06 -10.62
N THR A 110 7.45 8.91 -11.08
CA THR A 110 6.86 7.60 -10.80
C THR A 110 6.99 7.26 -9.30
N LEU A 111 6.17 6.34 -8.79
CA LEU A 111 6.31 5.88 -7.40
C LEU A 111 7.65 5.20 -7.13
N ALA A 112 8.28 4.59 -8.15
CA ALA A 112 9.61 4.01 -8.02
C ALA A 112 10.66 5.10 -7.83
N ASN A 113 10.61 6.18 -8.62
CA ASN A 113 11.51 7.32 -8.45
C ASN A 113 11.26 8.04 -7.12
N TRP A 114 10.01 8.20 -6.70
CA TRP A 114 9.71 8.71 -5.36
C TRP A 114 10.28 7.83 -4.25
N ALA A 115 10.17 6.50 -4.38
CA ALA A 115 10.76 5.59 -3.40
C ALA A 115 12.29 5.69 -3.38
N LEU A 116 12.93 5.98 -4.51
CA LEU A 116 14.37 6.23 -4.59
C LEU A 116 14.75 7.55 -3.91
N ASP A 117 14.06 8.65 -4.26
CA ASP A 117 14.32 9.97 -3.67
C ASP A 117 14.03 10.00 -2.16
N PHE A 118 13.05 9.23 -1.68
CA PHE A 118 12.79 9.05 -0.26
C PHE A 118 13.77 8.08 0.43
N GLY A 119 14.76 7.52 -0.28
CA GLY A 119 15.68 6.54 0.30
C GLY A 119 15.00 5.25 0.75
N VAL A 120 13.79 4.94 0.27
CA VAL A 120 13.05 3.72 0.64
C VAL A 120 13.62 2.50 -0.07
N ILE A 121 14.08 2.69 -1.30
CA ILE A 121 14.79 1.71 -2.13
C ILE A 121 16.14 2.29 -2.56
N THR A 122 17.13 1.44 -2.78
CA THR A 122 18.43 1.82 -3.34
C THR A 122 18.35 1.92 -4.86
N GLU A 123 19.36 2.51 -5.49
CA GLU A 123 19.50 2.53 -6.96
C GLU A 123 19.50 1.11 -7.53
N LYS A 124 20.24 0.17 -6.91
CA LYS A 124 20.25 -1.23 -7.34
C LYS A 124 18.86 -1.89 -7.27
N MET A 125 18.08 -1.59 -6.23
CA MET A 125 16.69 -2.07 -6.10
C MET A 125 15.78 -1.44 -7.16
N HIS A 126 15.99 -0.16 -7.47
CA HIS A 126 15.27 0.55 -8.51
C HIS A 126 15.54 -0.05 -9.89
N ASP A 127 16.80 -0.31 -10.23
CA ASP A 127 17.13 -0.90 -11.53
C ASP A 127 16.64 -2.35 -11.65
N LEU A 128 16.72 -3.10 -10.55
CA LEU A 128 16.13 -4.44 -10.47
C LEU A 128 14.62 -4.40 -10.74
N LEU A 129 13.89 -3.40 -10.21
CA LEU A 129 12.46 -3.23 -10.50
C LEU A 129 12.18 -2.98 -11.99
N LEU A 130 13.02 -2.19 -12.65
CA LEU A 130 12.89 -1.90 -14.09
C LEU A 130 13.15 -3.15 -14.93
N SER A 131 14.10 -4.00 -14.52
CA SER A 131 14.47 -5.22 -15.24
C SER A 131 13.32 -6.21 -15.47
N ARG A 132 12.25 -6.16 -14.67
CA ARG A 132 11.06 -7.03 -14.84
C ARG A 132 10.42 -6.92 -16.23
N HIS A 133 10.63 -5.80 -16.91
CA HIS A 133 10.06 -5.55 -18.24
C HIS A 133 11.07 -5.80 -19.38
N HIS A 134 12.30 -6.19 -19.07
CA HIS A 134 13.38 -6.38 -20.04
C HIS A 134 14.18 -7.65 -19.74
N GLU A 135 13.91 -8.72 -20.48
CA GLU A 135 14.45 -10.07 -20.22
C GLU A 135 15.98 -10.10 -20.18
N GLY A 136 16.67 -9.48 -21.13
CA GLY A 136 18.15 -9.43 -21.14
C GLY A 136 18.75 -8.61 -19.97
N LEU A 137 18.00 -7.66 -19.41
CA LEU A 137 18.47 -6.91 -18.24
C LEU A 137 18.25 -7.74 -16.97
N ARG A 138 17.12 -8.46 -16.88
CA ARG A 138 16.87 -9.43 -15.81
C ARG A 138 17.95 -10.52 -15.79
N GLU A 139 18.31 -11.07 -16.95
CA GLU A 139 19.38 -12.08 -17.06
C GLU A 139 20.72 -11.56 -16.55
N THR A 140 21.08 -10.32 -16.89
CA THR A 140 22.28 -9.66 -16.35
C THR A 140 22.27 -9.63 -14.82
N TYR A 141 21.16 -9.25 -14.18
CA TYR A 141 21.07 -9.24 -12.71
C TYR A 141 21.10 -10.63 -12.09
N VAL A 142 20.47 -11.63 -12.74
CA VAL A 142 20.53 -13.02 -12.28
C VAL A 142 21.97 -13.54 -12.33
N ASN A 143 22.70 -13.27 -13.41
CA ASN A 143 24.10 -13.68 -13.55
C ASN A 143 25.00 -12.99 -12.53
N ASP A 144 24.83 -11.67 -12.30
CA ASP A 144 25.53 -10.95 -11.24
C ASP A 144 25.30 -11.57 -9.85
N LEU A 145 24.07 -11.98 -9.53
CA LEU A 145 23.76 -12.65 -8.27
C LEU A 145 24.40 -14.04 -8.15
N LYS A 146 24.52 -14.78 -9.26
CA LYS A 146 25.23 -16.08 -9.31
C LYS A 146 26.74 -15.89 -9.14
N ASP A 147 27.32 -14.93 -9.85
CA ASP A 147 28.75 -14.60 -9.77
C ASP A 147 29.16 -14.18 -8.35
N ASN A 148 28.29 -13.44 -7.66
CA ASN A 148 28.48 -13.05 -6.26
C ASN A 148 28.05 -14.15 -5.25
N SER A 149 27.71 -15.35 -5.72
CA SER A 149 27.27 -16.49 -4.89
C SER A 149 26.08 -16.18 -3.96
N ILE A 150 25.23 -15.23 -4.35
CA ILE A 150 24.01 -14.87 -3.62
C ILE A 150 22.92 -15.90 -3.87
N ILE A 151 22.74 -16.31 -5.12
CA ILE A 151 21.82 -17.40 -5.53
C ILE A 151 22.61 -18.51 -6.23
N LYS A 152 22.05 -19.72 -6.28
CA LYS A 152 22.64 -20.85 -7.04
C LYS A 152 22.04 -20.95 -8.45
N GLU A 153 22.63 -21.83 -9.25
CA GLU A 153 22.02 -22.24 -10.52
C GLU A 153 20.58 -22.72 -10.31
N ASN A 154 19.72 -22.37 -11.28
CA ASN A 154 18.29 -22.69 -11.31
C ASN A 154 17.45 -22.12 -10.14
N GLU A 155 17.99 -21.19 -9.35
CA GLU A 155 17.22 -20.46 -8.32
C GLU A 155 16.65 -19.13 -8.86
N ASP A 156 16.80 -18.83 -10.15
CA ASP A 156 16.52 -17.53 -10.79
C ASP A 156 15.17 -16.90 -10.39
N ARG A 157 14.13 -17.72 -10.20
CA ARG A 157 12.78 -17.27 -9.84
C ARG A 157 12.70 -16.59 -8.47
N ILE A 158 13.63 -16.84 -7.55
CA ILE A 158 13.66 -16.15 -6.26
C ILE A 158 13.95 -14.65 -6.42
N VAL A 159 14.61 -14.27 -7.51
CA VAL A 159 14.83 -12.86 -7.87
C VAL A 159 13.49 -12.18 -8.17
N ASP A 160 12.56 -12.86 -8.86
CA ASP A 160 11.23 -12.31 -9.16
C ASP A 160 10.38 -12.13 -7.88
N ASP A 161 10.49 -13.05 -6.93
CA ASP A 161 9.87 -12.93 -5.61
C ASP A 161 10.42 -11.73 -4.83
N PHE A 162 11.74 -11.48 -4.93
CA PHE A 162 12.36 -10.32 -4.31
C PHE A 162 11.97 -9.02 -5.01
N VAL A 163 11.95 -8.97 -6.35
CA VAL A 163 11.43 -7.84 -7.14
C VAL A 163 10.01 -7.47 -6.72
N GLN A 164 9.16 -8.47 -6.46
CA GLN A 164 7.80 -8.24 -5.97
C GLN A 164 7.80 -7.61 -4.57
N THR A 165 8.71 -8.03 -3.69
CA THR A 165 8.93 -7.41 -2.38
C THR A 165 9.34 -5.94 -2.51
N VAL A 166 10.26 -5.61 -3.44
CA VAL A 166 10.65 -4.21 -3.70
C VAL A 166 9.46 -3.41 -4.26
N LYS A 167 8.62 -4.00 -5.12
CA LYS A 167 7.40 -3.34 -5.64
C LYS A 167 6.39 -3.07 -4.54
N GLU A 168 6.30 -3.91 -3.52
CA GLU A 168 5.44 -3.63 -2.37
C GLU A 168 5.87 -2.37 -1.61
N LEU A 169 7.17 -2.04 -1.57
CA LEU A 169 7.67 -0.81 -0.96
C LEU A 169 7.18 0.44 -1.72
N THR A 170 7.16 0.41 -3.06
CA THR A 170 6.63 1.54 -3.84
C THR A 170 5.14 1.74 -3.60
N ASN A 171 4.38 0.65 -3.38
CA ASN A 171 2.98 0.72 -2.97
C ASN A 171 2.82 1.28 -1.54
N GLN A 172 3.73 0.96 -0.62
CA GLN A 172 3.71 1.53 0.73
C GLN A 172 4.00 3.04 0.71
N VAL A 173 4.91 3.51 -0.15
CA VAL A 173 5.12 4.94 -0.40
C VAL A 173 3.80 5.59 -0.85
N ALA A 174 3.09 5.00 -1.81
CA ALA A 174 1.78 5.51 -2.23
C ALA A 174 0.76 5.55 -1.06
N GLY A 175 0.77 4.53 -0.19
CA GLY A 175 -0.07 4.50 1.01
C GLY A 175 0.27 5.60 2.00
N THR A 176 1.57 5.89 2.19
CA THR A 176 2.06 7.00 3.01
C THR A 176 1.66 8.35 2.44
N LEU A 177 1.89 8.57 1.14
CA LEU A 177 1.51 9.82 0.46
C LEU A 177 0.00 10.08 0.58
N LYS A 178 -0.86 9.09 0.30
CA LYS A 178 -2.32 9.21 0.49
C LYS A 178 -2.72 9.53 1.93
N ARG A 179 -2.00 8.99 2.92
CA ARG A 179 -2.27 9.28 4.34
C ARG A 179 -1.88 10.72 4.69
N MET A 180 -0.72 11.18 4.21
CA MET A 180 -0.23 12.53 4.42
C MET A 180 -1.08 13.59 3.69
N GLU A 181 -1.56 13.28 2.48
CA GLU A 181 -2.52 14.08 1.73
C GLU A 181 -3.82 14.27 2.53
N LYS A 182 -4.41 13.18 3.05
CA LYS A 182 -5.61 13.24 3.90
C LYS A 182 -5.41 14.03 5.18
N ALA A 183 -4.21 14.04 5.74
CA ALA A 183 -3.84 14.87 6.88
C ALA A 183 -3.57 16.34 6.49
N GLY A 184 -3.59 16.66 5.19
CA GLY A 184 -3.28 17.96 4.62
C GLY A 184 -1.84 18.38 4.89
N ILE A 185 -0.91 17.42 4.85
CA ILE A 185 0.53 17.66 4.97
C ILE A 185 1.14 17.98 3.61
N ILE A 186 0.73 17.23 2.58
CA ILE A 186 1.17 17.38 1.21
C ILE A 186 -0.04 17.57 0.28
N GLU A 187 0.22 18.09 -0.91
CA GLU A 187 -0.62 17.85 -2.09
C GLU A 187 -0.08 16.61 -2.81
N TYR A 188 -0.98 15.72 -3.19
CA TYR A 188 -0.66 14.46 -3.86
C TYR A 188 -1.69 14.20 -4.94
N TYR A 189 -1.29 14.30 -6.20
CA TYR A 189 -2.21 14.11 -7.32
C TYR A 189 -1.50 13.46 -8.52
N PRO A 190 -2.23 12.69 -9.34
CA PRO A 190 -1.65 12.08 -10.54
C PRO A 190 -1.35 13.14 -11.60
N VAL A 191 -0.26 12.94 -12.33
CA VAL A 191 0.07 13.64 -13.56
C VAL A 191 0.17 12.59 -14.66
N PHE A 192 -0.64 12.72 -15.69
CA PHE A 192 -0.68 11.74 -16.78
C PHE A 192 0.36 12.10 -17.83
N LYS A 193 1.15 11.11 -18.24
CA LYS A 193 2.21 11.24 -19.23
C LYS A 193 1.91 10.37 -20.43
N GLY A 194 2.18 10.87 -21.63
CA GLY A 194 2.07 10.14 -22.88
C GLY A 194 3.37 10.24 -23.63
N HIS A 195 3.80 9.14 -24.24
CA HIS A 195 4.97 9.10 -25.11
C HIS A 195 4.52 9.15 -26.57
N ILE A 196 5.22 9.95 -27.38
CA ILE A 196 4.94 10.12 -28.80
C ILE A 196 5.99 9.34 -29.59
N ALA A 197 5.55 8.31 -30.32
CA ALA A 197 6.45 7.41 -31.04
C ALA A 197 7.29 8.11 -32.12
N GLU A 198 6.71 9.10 -32.81
CA GLU A 198 7.36 9.79 -33.93
C GLU A 198 8.52 10.68 -33.48
N THR A 199 8.38 11.34 -32.31
CA THR A 199 9.35 12.32 -31.81
C THR A 199 10.22 11.79 -30.68
N ASP A 200 9.90 10.61 -30.11
CA ASP A 200 10.54 10.06 -28.91
C ASP A 200 10.41 11.00 -27.69
N GLU A 201 9.34 11.81 -27.65
CA GLU A 201 9.10 12.78 -26.59
C GLU A 201 8.01 12.33 -25.63
N THR A 202 8.17 12.66 -24.36
CA THR A 202 7.14 12.48 -23.33
C THR A 202 6.47 13.81 -22.98
N ILE A 203 5.14 13.86 -23.11
CA ILE A 203 4.32 15.04 -22.83
C ILE A 203 3.40 14.82 -21.62
N ASN A 204 2.95 15.93 -21.01
CA ASN A 204 1.82 15.89 -20.07
C ASN A 204 0.52 15.73 -20.86
N LEU A 205 -0.31 14.78 -20.47
CA LEU A 205 -1.65 14.60 -21.03
C LEU A 205 -2.65 15.42 -20.22
N HIS A 206 -3.49 16.17 -20.93
CA HIS A 206 -4.67 16.79 -20.33
C HIS A 206 -5.62 15.70 -19.78
N GLU A 207 -6.39 16.01 -18.74
CA GLU A 207 -7.28 15.04 -18.08
C GLU A 207 -8.31 14.44 -19.06
N ASP A 208 -8.79 15.24 -20.01
CA ASP A 208 -9.76 14.78 -21.00
C ASP A 208 -9.13 13.82 -22.03
N VAL A 209 -7.87 14.05 -22.41
CA VAL A 209 -7.11 13.10 -23.24
C VAL A 209 -6.91 11.78 -22.50
N TYR A 210 -6.56 11.84 -21.21
CA TYR A 210 -6.45 10.64 -20.39
C TYR A 210 -7.79 9.88 -20.28
N LYS A 211 -8.92 10.59 -20.12
CA LYS A 211 -10.26 9.98 -20.13
C LYS A 211 -10.55 9.26 -21.46
N GLN A 212 -10.15 9.85 -22.59
CA GLN A 212 -10.27 9.22 -23.90
C GLN A 212 -9.49 7.91 -23.96
N VAL A 213 -8.22 7.91 -23.52
CA VAL A 213 -7.36 6.70 -23.48
C VAL A 213 -7.99 5.60 -22.60
N VAL A 214 -8.48 5.95 -21.41
CA VAL A 214 -9.13 4.98 -20.50
C VAL A 214 -10.43 4.44 -21.10
N ALA A 215 -11.24 5.28 -21.74
CA ALA A 215 -12.47 4.86 -22.40
C ALA A 215 -12.20 3.94 -23.61
N LEU A 216 -11.17 4.25 -24.40
CA LEU A 216 -10.67 3.42 -25.49
C LEU A 216 -10.33 2.01 -24.98
N LYS A 217 -9.49 1.94 -23.93
CA LYS A 217 -9.09 0.67 -23.33
C LYS A 217 -10.29 -0.14 -22.87
N ARG A 218 -11.21 0.48 -22.12
CA ARG A 218 -12.43 -0.18 -21.61
C ARG A 218 -13.30 -0.74 -22.74
N ARG A 219 -13.55 0.04 -23.80
CA ARG A 219 -14.35 -0.39 -24.96
C ARG A 219 -13.71 -1.61 -25.64
N LEU A 220 -12.38 -1.61 -25.80
CA LEU A 220 -11.69 -2.74 -26.41
C LEU A 220 -11.71 -3.97 -25.49
N MET A 221 -11.58 -3.80 -24.18
CA MET A 221 -11.70 -4.89 -23.21
C MET A 221 -13.08 -5.56 -23.27
N GLU A 222 -14.15 -4.77 -23.38
CA GLU A 222 -15.51 -5.27 -23.57
C GLU A 222 -15.67 -6.00 -24.90
N ARG A 223 -15.12 -5.46 -26.00
CA ARG A 223 -15.18 -6.08 -27.33
C ARG A 223 -14.49 -7.44 -27.39
N TYR A 224 -13.30 -7.54 -26.81
CA TYR A 224 -12.50 -8.77 -26.83
C TYR A 224 -12.87 -9.74 -25.70
N ASP A 225 -13.77 -9.33 -24.80
CA ASP A 225 -14.17 -10.08 -23.60
C ASP A 225 -12.92 -10.49 -22.81
N VAL A 226 -12.17 -9.47 -22.38
CA VAL A 226 -10.92 -9.60 -21.62
C VAL A 226 -10.92 -8.64 -20.44
N SER A 227 -10.42 -9.09 -19.30
CA SER A 227 -10.18 -8.25 -18.13
C SER A 227 -8.71 -7.87 -18.02
N GLU A 228 -8.41 -6.90 -17.15
CA GLU A 228 -7.03 -6.47 -16.89
C GLU A 228 -6.18 -7.66 -16.41
N TRP A 229 -6.77 -8.50 -15.56
CA TRP A 229 -6.16 -9.74 -15.09
C TRP A 229 -5.89 -10.71 -16.25
N TYR A 230 -6.86 -10.89 -17.16
CA TYR A 230 -6.70 -11.77 -18.31
C TYR A 230 -5.53 -11.32 -19.20
N LEU A 231 -5.45 -10.02 -19.51
CA LEU A 231 -4.38 -9.44 -20.32
C LEU A 231 -2.99 -9.65 -19.68
N MET A 232 -2.89 -9.51 -18.36
CA MET A 232 -1.65 -9.73 -17.62
C MET A 232 -1.24 -11.21 -17.55
N THR A 233 -2.20 -12.12 -17.38
CA THR A 233 -1.95 -13.56 -17.19
C THR A 233 -1.73 -14.29 -18.51
N TYR A 234 -2.50 -13.97 -19.54
CA TYR A 234 -2.49 -14.67 -20.82
C TYR A 234 -1.94 -13.80 -21.96
N LYS A 235 -0.72 -13.26 -21.76
CA LYS A 235 -0.07 -12.29 -22.66
C LYS A 235 -0.01 -12.75 -24.12
N ASN A 236 0.24 -14.05 -24.33
CA ASN A 236 0.43 -14.64 -25.66
C ASN A 236 -0.86 -15.26 -26.23
N SER A 237 -2.01 -15.08 -25.57
CA SER A 237 -3.27 -15.60 -26.10
C SER A 237 -3.69 -14.83 -27.36
N LYS A 238 -4.39 -15.50 -28.28
CA LYS A 238 -4.90 -14.85 -29.51
C LYS A 238 -5.77 -13.62 -29.22
N LYS A 239 -6.54 -13.65 -28.13
CA LYS A 239 -7.37 -12.51 -27.70
C LYS A 239 -6.50 -11.33 -27.26
N THR A 240 -5.49 -11.58 -26.42
CA THR A 240 -4.60 -10.54 -25.90
C THR A 240 -3.75 -9.91 -27.01
N VAL A 241 -3.24 -10.71 -27.94
CA VAL A 241 -2.46 -10.21 -29.09
C VAL A 241 -3.30 -9.26 -29.93
N LYS A 242 -4.50 -9.70 -30.36
CA LYS A 242 -5.41 -8.85 -31.15
C LYS A 242 -5.86 -7.59 -30.41
N PHE A 243 -6.16 -7.71 -29.12
CA PHE A 243 -6.49 -6.57 -28.28
C PHE A 243 -5.33 -5.55 -28.27
N ASN A 244 -4.08 -6.00 -28.06
CA ASN A 244 -2.92 -5.10 -27.98
C ASN A 244 -2.62 -4.45 -29.33
N GLU A 245 -2.71 -5.19 -30.43
CA GLU A 245 -2.56 -4.66 -31.79
C GLU A 245 -3.57 -3.52 -32.04
N GLU A 246 -4.86 -3.80 -31.87
CA GLU A 246 -5.91 -2.78 -32.10
C GLU A 246 -5.82 -1.61 -31.09
N TYR A 247 -5.44 -1.90 -29.84
CA TYR A 247 -5.25 -0.87 -28.82
C TYR A 247 -4.13 0.10 -29.20
N LEU A 248 -2.97 -0.41 -29.63
CA LEU A 248 -1.84 0.42 -30.06
C LEU A 248 -2.19 1.23 -31.32
N GLU A 249 -2.85 0.62 -32.29
CA GLU A 249 -3.32 1.31 -33.50
C GLU A 249 -4.20 2.50 -33.13
N GLN A 250 -5.19 2.30 -32.25
CA GLN A 250 -6.13 3.37 -31.88
C GLN A 250 -5.57 4.38 -30.89
N LEU A 251 -4.61 3.98 -30.05
CA LEU A 251 -3.91 4.89 -29.14
C LEU A 251 -3.14 5.96 -29.92
N ALA A 252 -2.54 5.59 -31.05
CA ALA A 252 -1.82 6.52 -31.93
C ALA A 252 -2.71 7.65 -32.47
N PHE A 253 -4.02 7.41 -32.63
CA PHE A 253 -4.98 8.38 -33.15
C PHE A 253 -5.71 9.21 -32.08
N VAL A 254 -5.31 9.11 -30.80
CA VAL A 254 -5.90 9.95 -29.75
C VAL A 254 -5.57 11.42 -29.99
N GLU A 255 -6.57 12.27 -29.85
CA GLU A 255 -6.47 13.72 -30.09
C GLU A 255 -6.35 14.51 -28.78
N ASP A 256 -5.64 15.63 -28.83
CA ASP A 256 -5.58 16.63 -27.76
C ASP A 256 -6.87 17.47 -27.67
N GLU A 257 -6.94 18.40 -26.72
CA GLU A 257 -8.07 19.30 -26.54
C GLU A 257 -8.35 20.24 -27.73
N ASN A 258 -7.40 20.35 -28.67
CA ASN A 258 -7.52 21.17 -29.88
C ASN A 258 -7.80 20.32 -31.13
N GLY A 259 -7.99 19.01 -30.99
CA GLY A 259 -8.23 18.07 -32.10
C GLY A 259 -6.95 17.67 -32.85
N LYS A 260 -5.77 17.88 -32.27
CA LYS A 260 -4.50 17.44 -32.86
C LYS A 260 -4.21 15.98 -32.46
N VAL A 261 -3.99 15.13 -33.44
CA VAL A 261 -3.56 13.74 -33.22
C VAL A 261 -2.18 13.72 -32.54
N LEU A 262 -2.06 12.97 -31.45
CA LEU A 262 -0.87 12.94 -30.60
C LEU A 262 0.17 11.89 -31.01
N GLY A 263 -0.22 10.79 -31.67
CA GLY A 263 0.73 9.73 -32.03
C GLY A 263 1.24 8.92 -30.84
N LEU A 264 0.38 8.65 -29.84
CA LEU A 264 0.77 7.95 -28.62
C LEU A 264 1.01 6.45 -28.85
N ASP A 265 2.09 5.90 -28.31
CA ASP A 265 2.38 4.46 -28.27
C ASP A 265 2.27 3.86 -26.86
N TYR A 266 2.56 4.65 -25.83
CA TYR A 266 2.27 4.30 -24.44
C TYR A 266 1.99 5.54 -23.58
N TYR A 267 1.38 5.28 -22.42
CA TYR A 267 1.08 6.29 -21.42
C TYR A 267 1.33 5.74 -20.02
N TYR A 268 1.62 6.62 -19.08
CA TYR A 268 1.87 6.24 -17.70
C TYR A 268 1.48 7.36 -16.73
N THR A 269 1.32 7.01 -15.46
CA THR A 269 0.99 7.97 -14.41
C THR A 269 2.24 8.26 -13.58
N THR A 270 2.60 9.53 -13.51
CA THR A 270 3.47 10.06 -12.45
C THR A 270 2.62 10.68 -11.36
N TYR A 271 3.23 11.00 -10.23
CA TYR A 271 2.54 11.65 -9.12
C TYR A 271 3.28 12.92 -8.74
N ALA A 272 2.54 14.01 -8.68
CA ALA A 272 3.03 15.23 -8.08
C ALA A 272 2.95 15.13 -6.56
N VAL A 273 4.04 15.47 -5.86
CA VAL A 273 4.08 15.54 -4.40
C VAL A 273 4.65 16.90 -4.02
N ILE A 274 3.87 17.69 -3.27
CA ILE A 274 4.26 19.03 -2.86
C ILE A 274 4.02 19.20 -1.38
N LEU A 275 5.04 19.62 -0.63
CA LEU A 275 4.88 19.95 0.78
C LEU A 275 4.05 21.23 0.93
N LYS A 276 2.90 21.12 1.60
CA LYS A 276 1.95 22.23 1.78
C LYS A 276 1.89 22.72 3.22
N ALA A 277 2.05 21.82 4.18
CA ALA A 277 1.90 22.14 5.58
C ALA A 277 3.07 22.98 6.10
N ARG A 278 2.75 23.92 7.00
CA ARG A 278 3.76 24.63 7.79
C ARG A 278 4.39 23.68 8.82
N LYS A 279 5.65 23.92 9.18
CA LYS A 279 6.42 23.14 10.18
C LYS A 279 5.63 22.80 11.45
N LYS A 280 4.85 23.73 12.00
CA LYS A 280 3.98 23.48 13.18
C LYS A 280 2.96 22.35 12.96
N LYS A 281 2.34 22.27 11.78
CA LYS A 281 1.36 21.24 11.43
C LYS A 281 2.04 19.90 11.16
N ILE A 282 3.20 19.92 10.51
CA ILE A 282 4.06 18.75 10.29
C ILE A 282 4.45 18.13 11.64
N ILE A 283 5.02 18.94 12.53
CA ILE A 283 5.36 18.53 13.90
C ILE A 283 4.12 17.93 14.59
N ALA A 284 2.97 18.61 14.56
CA ALA A 284 1.74 18.11 15.18
C ALA A 284 1.27 16.75 14.63
N TYR A 285 1.39 16.56 13.31
CA TYR A 285 1.11 15.29 12.65
C TYR A 285 2.04 14.19 13.14
N LEU A 286 3.35 14.45 13.19
CA LEU A 286 4.33 13.50 13.69
C LEU A 286 4.12 13.17 15.19
N LYS A 287 3.77 14.14 16.08
CA LYS A 287 3.49 13.82 17.52
C LYS A 287 2.29 12.91 17.68
N LYS A 288 1.28 13.04 16.83
CA LYS A 288 0.06 12.25 16.96
C LYS A 288 0.37 10.74 16.91
N TYR A 289 1.46 10.37 16.23
CA TYR A 289 1.77 8.98 15.93
C TYR A 289 3.11 8.50 16.51
N ASN A 290 3.96 9.43 16.95
CA ASN A 290 5.16 9.13 17.72
C ASN A 290 5.41 10.22 18.79
N LYS A 291 5.00 9.94 20.04
CA LYS A 291 5.05 10.92 21.14
C LYS A 291 6.46 11.21 21.64
N GLU A 292 7.36 10.23 21.54
CA GLU A 292 8.76 10.32 22.00
C GLU A 292 9.65 11.06 20.99
N VAL A 293 9.24 11.06 19.71
CA VAL A 293 9.96 11.65 18.56
C VAL A 293 10.22 13.16 18.68
N ILE A 294 9.34 13.93 19.32
CA ILE A 294 9.45 15.40 19.22
C ILE A 294 10.40 16.02 20.22
N GLU A 295 10.59 15.40 21.38
CA GLU A 295 11.62 15.90 22.28
C GLU A 295 13.01 15.65 21.68
N GLN A 296 13.22 14.54 20.96
CA GLN A 296 14.44 14.31 20.18
C GLN A 296 14.56 15.26 18.97
N PHE A 297 13.49 15.43 18.18
CA PHE A 297 13.49 16.35 17.03
C PHE A 297 13.77 17.82 17.44
N LYS A 298 13.24 18.27 18.58
CA LYS A 298 13.52 19.62 19.11
C LYS A 298 14.95 19.78 19.64
N GLN A 299 15.56 18.69 20.10
CA GLN A 299 16.93 18.69 20.60
C GLN A 299 17.93 18.69 19.45
N ASP A 300 17.73 17.81 18.47
CA ASP A 300 18.60 17.64 17.32
C ASP A 300 17.82 17.04 16.14
N GLU A 301 17.44 17.90 15.19
CA GLU A 301 16.68 17.53 13.99
C GLU A 301 17.48 16.56 13.10
N GLN A 302 18.78 16.74 12.93
CA GLN A 302 19.59 15.89 12.05
C GLN A 302 19.77 14.49 12.63
N LYS A 303 20.13 14.40 13.91
CA LYS A 303 20.26 13.11 14.59
C LYS A 303 18.94 12.34 14.60
N PHE A 304 17.84 13.06 14.84
CA PHE A 304 16.51 12.48 14.80
C PHE A 304 16.18 11.84 13.44
N LEU A 305 16.48 12.56 12.36
CA LEU A 305 16.23 12.07 11.00
C LEU A 305 17.06 10.82 10.69
N ALA A 306 18.37 10.85 11.00
CA ALA A 306 19.27 9.71 10.80
C ALA A 306 18.84 8.47 11.61
N GLU A 307 18.41 8.65 12.86
CA GLU A 307 17.92 7.53 13.69
C GLU A 307 16.63 6.92 13.12
N ASN A 308 15.72 7.74 12.58
CA ASN A 308 14.47 7.24 12.00
C ASN A 308 14.70 6.52 10.67
N GLU A 309 15.62 7.02 9.85
CA GLU A 309 16.06 6.37 8.62
C GLU A 309 16.69 5.00 8.94
N GLN A 310 17.66 4.95 9.86
CA GLN A 310 18.28 3.69 10.28
C GLN A 310 17.25 2.70 10.83
N GLN A 311 16.35 3.14 11.73
CA GLN A 311 15.29 2.29 12.26
C GLN A 311 14.32 1.80 11.19
N PHE A 312 14.03 2.61 10.17
CA PHE A 312 13.22 2.20 9.04
C PHE A 312 13.90 1.03 8.32
N HIS A 313 15.18 1.14 7.98
CA HIS A 313 15.94 0.11 7.28
C HIS A 313 16.06 -1.18 8.08
N ASP A 314 16.38 -1.10 9.37
CA ASP A 314 16.56 -2.27 10.24
C ASP A 314 15.25 -3.06 10.39
N LYS A 315 14.17 -2.37 10.79
CA LYS A 315 12.84 -3.00 10.94
C LYS A 315 12.28 -3.50 9.62
N ARG A 316 12.61 -2.84 8.50
CA ARG A 316 12.24 -3.32 7.16
C ARG A 316 12.95 -4.63 6.86
N LYS A 317 14.26 -4.72 7.09
CA LYS A 317 15.04 -5.94 6.85
C LYS A 317 14.44 -7.12 7.61
N GLU A 318 14.14 -6.92 8.90
CA GLU A 318 13.48 -7.92 9.74
C GLU A 318 12.12 -8.34 9.17
N HIS A 319 11.29 -7.36 8.76
CA HIS A 319 9.97 -7.65 8.22
C HIS A 319 9.99 -8.40 6.89
N VAL A 320 10.94 -8.10 6.00
CA VAL A 320 11.10 -8.82 4.73
C VAL A 320 11.43 -10.29 4.99
N ILE A 321 12.33 -10.56 5.94
CA ILE A 321 12.71 -11.93 6.32
C ILE A 321 11.53 -12.65 7.00
N ASP A 322 10.83 -12.00 7.92
CA ASP A 322 9.64 -12.55 8.60
C ASP A 322 8.51 -12.90 7.60
N ASN A 323 8.25 -12.03 6.62
CA ASN A 323 7.27 -12.32 5.56
C ASN A 323 7.72 -13.50 4.68
N ALA A 324 9.00 -13.57 4.35
CA ALA A 324 9.55 -14.69 3.58
C ALA A 324 9.42 -16.01 4.34
N GLN A 325 9.68 -15.99 5.65
CA GLN A 325 9.51 -17.15 6.52
C GLN A 325 8.04 -17.58 6.61
N LYS A 326 7.11 -16.65 6.84
CA LYS A 326 5.67 -16.95 6.82
C LYS A 326 5.19 -17.50 5.47
N LYS A 327 5.73 -17.00 4.35
CA LYS A 327 5.42 -17.52 3.01
C LYS A 327 5.93 -18.96 2.87
N ALA A 328 7.13 -19.26 3.37
CA ALA A 328 7.69 -20.59 3.34
C ALA A 328 6.90 -21.57 4.22
N GLU A 329 6.56 -21.18 5.45
CA GLU A 329 5.72 -21.97 6.37
C GLU A 329 4.35 -22.26 5.74
N LYS A 330 3.68 -21.23 5.21
CA LYS A 330 2.38 -21.37 4.53
C LYS A 330 2.45 -22.25 3.29
N PHE A 331 3.57 -22.25 2.56
CA PHE A 331 3.75 -23.11 1.39
C PHE A 331 3.72 -24.61 1.78
N LEU A 332 4.27 -24.92 2.96
CA LEU A 332 4.36 -26.27 3.53
C LEU A 332 3.11 -26.69 4.32
N GLU A 333 2.11 -25.82 4.49
CA GLU A 333 0.85 -26.18 5.14
C GLU A 333 0.05 -27.21 4.31
N PRO A 334 -0.72 -28.11 4.96
CA PRO A 334 -1.60 -29.04 4.27
C PRO A 334 -2.59 -28.33 3.36
N LYS A 335 -2.65 -28.73 2.09
CA LYS A 335 -3.53 -28.12 1.08
C LYS A 335 -4.29 -29.18 0.28
N PRO A 336 -5.48 -28.84 -0.26
CA PRO A 336 -6.26 -29.77 -1.05
C PRO A 336 -5.57 -30.05 -2.39
N PHE A 337 -5.22 -31.31 -2.64
CA PHE A 337 -4.73 -31.76 -3.94
C PHE A 337 -5.90 -32.31 -4.77
N LYS A 338 -6.05 -31.83 -6.00
CA LYS A 338 -6.96 -32.45 -6.97
C LYS A 338 -6.35 -33.79 -7.39
N ILE A 339 -7.04 -34.88 -7.08
CA ILE A 339 -6.74 -36.17 -7.68
C ILE A 339 -7.27 -36.10 -9.11
N ALA A 340 -6.45 -36.46 -10.11
CA ALA A 340 -6.78 -36.40 -11.54
C ALA A 340 -8.03 -37.21 -11.97
N ASN A 341 -8.64 -37.97 -11.06
CA ASN A 341 -9.85 -38.75 -11.31
C ASN A 341 -11.12 -37.95 -11.01
N GLU A 342 -11.37 -36.88 -11.79
CA GLU A 342 -12.64 -36.15 -11.80
C GLU A 342 -13.83 -37.04 -12.24
N VAL A 343 -13.57 -38.24 -12.79
CA VAL A 343 -14.58 -39.19 -13.29
C VAL A 343 -15.44 -39.83 -12.18
N PHE A 344 -14.99 -39.85 -10.91
CA PHE A 344 -15.67 -40.58 -9.83
C PHE A 344 -16.09 -39.73 -8.62
N GLY A 345 -16.11 -38.40 -8.71
CA GLY A 345 -16.64 -37.55 -7.64
C GLY A 345 -15.86 -37.63 -6.31
N GLY A 346 -14.57 -37.94 -6.36
CA GLY A 346 -13.71 -38.04 -5.18
C GLY A 346 -13.54 -36.70 -4.48
N LYS A 347 -13.66 -36.67 -3.14
CA LYS A 347 -13.34 -35.48 -2.33
C LYS A 347 -11.84 -35.17 -2.45
N PRO A 348 -11.43 -33.89 -2.56
CA PRO A 348 -10.02 -33.52 -2.58
C PRO A 348 -9.33 -34.01 -1.30
N VAL A 349 -8.19 -34.67 -1.46
CA VAL A 349 -7.38 -35.13 -0.33
C VAL A 349 -6.51 -33.97 0.13
N VAL A 350 -6.64 -33.61 1.41
CA VAL A 350 -5.76 -32.62 2.04
C VAL A 350 -4.51 -33.34 2.51
N ARG A 351 -3.35 -32.93 2.00
CA ARG A 351 -2.05 -33.44 2.47
C ARG A 351 -1.00 -32.35 2.48
N THR A 352 0.05 -32.57 3.25
CA THR A 352 1.27 -31.76 3.20
C THR A 352 1.93 -31.93 1.83
N PRO A 353 2.35 -30.83 1.19
CA PRO A 353 3.09 -30.90 -0.07
C PRO A 353 4.42 -31.62 0.13
N THR A 354 4.88 -32.34 -0.89
CA THR A 354 6.20 -32.94 -0.95
C THR A 354 6.95 -32.41 -2.17
N ILE A 355 8.27 -32.55 -2.21
CA ILE A 355 9.09 -32.07 -3.33
C ILE A 355 8.65 -32.68 -4.67
N ASN A 356 8.19 -33.94 -4.66
CA ASN A 356 7.69 -34.64 -5.85
C ASN A 356 6.42 -34.02 -6.44
N ASP A 357 5.74 -33.12 -5.71
CA ASP A 357 4.58 -32.39 -6.23
C ASP A 357 4.98 -31.25 -7.19
N TYR A 358 6.28 -30.93 -7.29
CA TYR A 358 6.82 -29.79 -8.02
C TYR A 358 7.95 -30.24 -8.98
N GLU A 359 7.56 -30.89 -10.08
CA GLU A 359 8.50 -31.37 -11.11
C GLU A 359 9.07 -30.24 -12.00
N PHE A 360 8.38 -29.10 -12.08
CA PHE A 360 8.86 -27.91 -12.78
C PHE A 360 9.53 -26.96 -11.79
N ASP A 361 10.68 -26.39 -12.16
CA ASP A 361 11.43 -25.41 -11.34
C ASP A 361 11.80 -26.00 -9.97
N SER A 362 12.25 -27.27 -10.00
CA SER A 362 12.45 -28.11 -8.81
C SER A 362 13.44 -27.50 -7.83
N ASP A 363 14.49 -26.85 -8.33
CA ASP A 363 15.55 -26.25 -7.50
C ASP A 363 15.03 -25.02 -6.73
N TYR A 364 14.20 -24.19 -7.37
CA TYR A 364 13.49 -23.10 -6.67
C TYR A 364 12.55 -23.65 -5.60
N TYR A 365 11.77 -24.71 -5.89
CA TYR A 365 10.87 -25.29 -4.90
C TYR A 365 11.62 -26.04 -3.78
N ALA A 366 12.80 -26.60 -4.06
CA ALA A 366 13.66 -27.22 -3.05
C ALA A 366 14.02 -26.22 -1.94
N LEU A 367 14.17 -24.92 -2.24
CA LEU A 367 14.41 -23.88 -1.24
C LEU A 367 13.37 -23.87 -0.11
N TYR A 368 12.11 -24.20 -0.42
CA TYR A 368 11.05 -24.24 0.58
C TYR A 368 11.20 -25.47 1.49
N PHE A 369 11.50 -26.64 0.90
CA PHE A 369 11.66 -27.90 1.63
C PHE A 369 12.95 -27.95 2.45
N ASP A 370 14.02 -27.31 1.97
CA ASP A 370 15.32 -27.25 2.63
C ASP A 370 15.41 -26.11 3.66
N GLY A 371 14.36 -25.30 3.81
CA GLY A 371 14.35 -24.14 4.73
C GLY A 371 15.26 -22.99 4.29
N LEU A 372 15.67 -22.95 3.02
CA LEU A 372 16.59 -21.95 2.46
C LEU A 372 15.89 -20.72 1.88
N TYR A 373 14.58 -20.79 1.58
CA TYR A 373 13.85 -19.69 0.93
C TYR A 373 13.98 -18.35 1.66
N ALA A 374 13.71 -18.32 2.98
CA ALA A 374 13.79 -17.09 3.76
C ALA A 374 15.22 -16.58 3.89
N ASN A 375 16.20 -17.49 4.01
CA ASN A 375 17.62 -17.14 4.03
C ASN A 375 18.04 -16.46 2.73
N ARG A 376 17.61 -16.99 1.58
CA ARG A 376 17.94 -16.47 0.26
C ARG A 376 17.32 -15.09 0.00
N ILE A 377 16.07 -14.87 0.43
CA ILE A 377 15.46 -13.53 0.44
C ILE A 377 16.24 -12.57 1.36
N GLY A 378 16.72 -13.04 2.52
CA GLY A 378 17.58 -12.27 3.41
C GLY A 378 18.90 -11.84 2.75
N GLN A 379 19.57 -12.75 2.04
CA GLN A 379 20.80 -12.46 1.29
C GLN A 379 20.56 -11.43 0.18
N LEU A 380 19.45 -11.54 -0.56
CA LEU A 380 19.06 -10.54 -1.57
C LEU A 380 18.79 -9.17 -0.92
N GLN A 381 18.09 -9.15 0.22
CA GLN A 381 17.82 -7.92 0.95
C GLN A 381 19.12 -7.26 1.45
N GLU A 382 20.12 -8.04 1.84
CA GLU A 382 21.45 -7.52 2.20
C GLU A 382 22.19 -7.01 0.97
N TYR A 383 22.31 -7.82 -0.08
CA TYR A 383 23.04 -7.47 -1.30
C TYR A 383 22.54 -6.17 -1.94
N TYR A 384 21.22 -6.05 -2.10
CA TYR A 384 20.60 -4.88 -2.69
C TYR A 384 20.42 -3.72 -1.68
N GLY A 385 20.37 -4.01 -0.38
CA GLY A 385 20.10 -3.02 0.67
C GLY A 385 21.34 -2.37 1.29
N GLN A 386 22.55 -2.83 0.97
CA GLN A 386 23.82 -2.35 1.55
C GLN A 386 24.20 -0.90 1.19
N THR A 387 23.42 -0.20 0.36
CA THR A 387 23.78 1.11 -0.23
C THR A 387 22.72 2.18 0.02
N PHE A 388 22.23 2.30 1.26
CA PHE A 388 21.61 3.55 1.72
C PHE A 388 22.74 4.46 2.20
N LYS A 389 23.31 5.28 1.30
CA LYS A 389 24.34 6.27 1.61
C LYS A 389 24.03 7.58 0.91
#